data_AF-A0A6D2IHY6-F1
#
_entry.id   AF-A0A6D2IHY6-F1
#
_cell.length_a   1.000
_cell.length_b   1.000
_cell.length_c   1.000
_cell.angle_alpha   90.00
_cell.angle_beta   90.00
_cell.angle_gamma   90.00
#
_symmetry.space_group_name_H-M   'P 1'
#
loop_
_entity.id
_entity.type
_entity.pdbx_description
1 polymer ?
#
loop_
_entity_poly.entity_id
_entity_poly.type
_entity_poly.pdbx_seq_one_letter_code
_entity_poly.pdbx_strand_id
1 'polypeptide(L)'
;MYFLLLHGRRSLELQKWRNLRVSIRNSFPFSTIPFSSTVSPTKDGRKGQIFTFCYLIDSLGLTPKLAESISKKVSFGEKRNPDSVLKLLRSYGFRDSQISSIVTAYPRLLVVDAEKSLAPKLQFLQSMKGASLTETVSKVPKILGTKGGKSLSVYYDFVKEITKADKVSKFETLCHSLPQSMQENKIRNVSALRELGVPQRLLLPLLISDRKLVCGEGKFKESLKKVVEMGFDPSSSKFVEALSAVQGLSEKAIEEKVKVYKRLGFSVGEVWEMFKKCPVSMRLSEKKITQKFESLKVFGLLEEDEIVSVCKKSPECVFGASEVKIINSIATYRDLGFRKDEFKTMLKSHPQCIGYSEETVKKKTKFLVKKKNKFMVGKMKWSVKAVALHPQVLGYSMEKRIVPRCNVMKALMSKGLLGDRKSKLPEKESVLVCNDEEFLKRFVRNHDDKELVAELMAIFTKDHAS
;
A
#
# COMPACT_ATOMS: atom_id res chain seq x y z
N MET A 1 20.44 -5.62 -28.08
CA MET A 1 21.56 -6.56 -27.80
C MET A 1 22.28 -6.31 -26.46
N TYR A 2 21.97 -5.24 -25.71
CA TYR A 2 22.64 -4.92 -24.43
C TYR A 2 21.91 -5.42 -23.16
N PHE A 3 20.75 -6.07 -23.27
CA PHE A 3 19.94 -6.50 -22.12
C PHE A 3 20.25 -7.92 -21.59
N LEU A 4 21.14 -8.68 -22.23
CA LEU A 4 21.23 -10.13 -22.00
C LEU A 4 22.53 -10.64 -21.36
N LEU A 5 23.46 -9.78 -20.92
CA LEU A 5 24.76 -10.28 -20.44
C LEU A 5 25.08 -10.11 -18.96
N LEU A 6 24.16 -9.60 -18.13
CA LEU A 6 24.39 -9.53 -16.69
C LEU A 6 23.13 -9.94 -15.95
N HIS A 7 22.88 -11.26 -15.84
CA HIS A 7 22.71 -11.96 -14.56
C HIS A 7 22.27 -13.42 -14.75
N GLY A 8 23.19 -14.34 -14.44
CA GLY A 8 23.01 -15.58 -13.67
C GLY A 8 21.81 -16.49 -13.94
N ARG A 9 22.10 -17.62 -14.61
CA ARG A 9 21.29 -18.84 -14.70
C ARG A 9 20.47 -19.17 -13.43
N ARG A 10 19.16 -19.38 -13.61
CA ARG A 10 18.45 -20.62 -13.23
C ARG A 10 17.19 -20.79 -14.07
N SER A 11 17.08 -21.99 -14.63
CA SER A 11 16.10 -22.48 -15.60
C SER A 11 14.70 -22.68 -15.00
N LEU A 12 13.66 -22.31 -15.75
CA LEU A 12 12.47 -23.16 -15.93
C LEU A 12 11.98 -22.97 -17.37
N GLU A 13 11.68 -24.09 -18.02
CA GLU A 13 11.56 -24.26 -19.47
C GLU A 13 10.55 -23.33 -20.16
N LEU A 14 11.02 -22.57 -21.14
CA LEU A 14 10.19 -21.93 -22.17
C LEU A 14 10.27 -22.72 -23.47
N GLN A 15 9.85 -24.00 -23.45
CA GLN A 15 9.74 -24.81 -24.67
C GLN A 15 8.43 -24.61 -25.46
N LYS A 16 7.50 -23.76 -25.02
CA LYS A 16 6.16 -23.66 -25.65
C LYS A 16 6.00 -22.61 -26.76
N TRP A 17 7.02 -21.84 -27.10
CA TRP A 17 6.86 -20.69 -28.00
C TRP A 17 7.69 -20.84 -29.27
N ARG A 18 7.25 -21.69 -30.21
CA ARG A 18 7.92 -21.92 -31.49
C ARG A 18 7.26 -21.33 -32.73
N ASN A 19 6.04 -20.79 -32.66
CA ASN A 19 5.38 -20.28 -33.87
C ASN A 19 4.87 -18.86 -33.63
N LEU A 20 5.40 -17.89 -34.38
CA LEU A 20 4.67 -16.72 -34.92
C LEU A 20 5.65 -15.82 -35.71
N ARG A 21 5.61 -15.96 -37.04
CA ARG A 21 6.28 -15.09 -38.02
C ARG A 21 5.39 -13.88 -38.35
N VAL A 22 6.03 -12.69 -38.45
CA VAL A 22 5.85 -11.54 -39.41
C VAL A 22 4.40 -10.96 -39.55
N SER A 23 4.05 -9.67 -39.65
CA SER A 23 4.63 -8.48 -40.33
C SER A 23 4.15 -7.15 -39.71
N ILE A 24 4.76 -6.05 -40.14
CA ILE A 24 4.74 -4.67 -39.61
C ILE A 24 3.72 -3.76 -40.32
N ARG A 25 3.03 -2.83 -39.61
CA ARG A 25 2.93 -1.38 -40.00
C ARG A 25 2.35 -0.45 -38.91
N ASN A 26 2.86 0.78 -38.94
CA ASN A 26 2.68 1.98 -38.09
C ASN A 26 1.22 2.53 -38.12
N SER A 27 0.69 3.48 -37.31
CA SER A 27 1.24 4.63 -36.56
C SER A 27 0.13 5.40 -35.76
N PHE A 28 0.54 6.30 -34.84
CA PHE A 28 -0.16 7.48 -34.24
C PHE A 28 -1.08 7.29 -33.00
N PRO A 29 -1.51 8.37 -32.29
CA PRO A 29 -0.72 9.13 -31.32
C PRO A 29 -1.40 9.25 -29.92
N PHE A 30 -0.65 9.75 -28.94
CA PHE A 30 -1.02 9.88 -27.52
C PHE A 30 -2.01 11.03 -27.26
N SER A 31 -2.92 10.84 -26.30
CA SER A 31 -3.57 11.94 -25.57
C SER A 31 -3.55 11.71 -24.04
N THR A 32 -2.95 12.68 -23.35
CA THR A 32 -2.82 12.80 -21.89
C THR A 32 -4.01 13.57 -21.32
N ILE A 33 -4.64 13.04 -20.26
CA ILE A 33 -5.51 13.83 -19.36
C ILE A 33 -5.24 13.37 -17.92
N PRO A 34 -5.06 14.30 -16.95
CA PRO A 34 -4.63 14.02 -15.59
C PRO A 34 -5.81 13.58 -14.71
N PHE A 35 -5.54 12.73 -13.72
CA PHE A 35 -6.51 12.39 -12.69
C PHE A 35 -6.07 12.98 -11.34
N SER A 36 -6.86 13.94 -10.86
CA SER A 36 -6.81 14.54 -9.53
C SER A 36 -7.51 13.63 -8.52
N SER A 37 -6.91 13.47 -7.32
CA SER A 37 -7.62 13.68 -6.05
C SER A 37 -6.71 13.35 -4.86
N THR A 38 -6.37 14.39 -4.12
CA THR A 38 -5.93 14.42 -2.72
C THR A 38 -7.13 14.21 -1.80
N VAL A 39 -6.96 13.42 -0.73
CA VAL A 39 -7.75 13.54 0.52
C VAL A 39 -6.83 13.25 1.71
N SER A 40 -6.66 14.24 2.58
CA SER A 40 -5.99 14.16 3.88
C SER A 40 -7.05 13.92 4.98
N PRO A 41 -6.83 13.08 6.01
CA PRO A 41 -7.74 13.00 7.13
C PRO A 41 -7.39 14.03 8.20
N THR A 42 -8.41 14.73 8.70
CA THR A 42 -8.41 15.65 9.85
C THR A 42 -8.51 14.88 11.17
N LYS A 43 -8.40 15.57 12.33
CA LYS A 43 -8.59 15.05 13.71
C LYS A 43 -9.78 14.10 13.92
N ASP A 44 -10.82 14.19 13.08
CA ASP A 44 -12.00 13.31 13.05
C ASP A 44 -11.65 11.86 12.61
N GLY A 45 -10.61 11.70 11.79
CA GLY A 45 -10.18 10.42 11.21
C GLY A 45 -9.68 9.39 12.23
N ARG A 46 -9.16 9.80 13.40
CA ARG A 46 -8.78 8.84 14.46
C ARG A 46 -9.98 8.26 15.20
N LYS A 47 -10.99 9.08 15.49
CA LYS A 47 -12.26 8.58 16.04
C LYS A 47 -12.93 7.66 15.02
N GLY A 48 -12.94 8.07 13.75
CA GLY A 48 -13.45 7.25 12.65
C GLY A 48 -12.73 5.90 12.50
N GLN A 49 -11.40 5.84 12.65
CA GLN A 49 -10.65 4.58 12.55
C GLN A 49 -10.93 3.62 13.70
N ILE A 50 -11.04 4.12 14.93
CA ILE A 50 -11.38 3.31 16.11
C ILE A 50 -12.82 2.80 15.98
N PHE A 51 -13.76 3.70 15.63
CA PHE A 51 -15.15 3.33 15.38
C PHE A 51 -15.27 2.28 14.26
N THR A 52 -14.59 2.49 13.14
CA THR A 52 -14.57 1.53 12.02
C THR A 52 -14.02 0.18 12.47
N PHE A 53 -12.97 0.15 13.30
CA PHE A 53 -12.41 -1.10 13.82
C PHE A 53 -13.42 -1.87 14.68
N CYS A 54 -14.03 -1.22 15.67
CA CYS A 54 -15.04 -1.85 16.53
C CYS A 54 -16.24 -2.33 15.71
N TYR A 55 -16.77 -1.47 14.84
CA TYR A 55 -17.88 -1.80 13.96
C TYR A 55 -17.62 -3.05 13.09
N LEU A 56 -16.40 -3.21 12.55
CA LEU A 56 -16.04 -4.38 11.73
C LEU A 56 -16.02 -5.70 12.54
N ILE A 57 -15.74 -5.63 13.85
CA ILE A 57 -15.76 -6.79 14.73
C ILE A 57 -17.20 -7.07 15.15
N ASP A 58 -17.88 -6.06 15.69
CA ASP A 58 -19.18 -6.22 16.34
C ASP A 58 -20.30 -6.51 15.32
N SER A 59 -20.30 -5.80 14.19
CA SER A 59 -21.39 -5.87 13.20
C SER A 59 -21.15 -6.90 12.09
N LEU A 60 -19.89 -7.27 11.81
CA LEU A 60 -19.51 -8.17 10.70
C LEU A 60 -18.78 -9.45 11.16
N GLY A 61 -18.50 -9.58 12.46
CA GLY A 61 -17.83 -10.76 13.03
C GLY A 61 -16.40 -10.97 12.50
N LEU A 62 -15.72 -9.91 12.04
CA LEU A 62 -14.36 -10.05 11.50
C LEU A 62 -13.35 -10.25 12.62
N THR A 63 -12.31 -11.05 12.33
CA THR A 63 -11.21 -11.21 13.29
C THR A 63 -10.50 -9.86 13.55
N PRO A 64 -9.96 -9.62 14.76
CA PRO A 64 -9.25 -8.37 15.07
C PRO A 64 -8.11 -8.06 14.09
N LYS A 65 -7.42 -9.09 13.58
CA LYS A 65 -6.35 -8.92 12.58
C LYS A 65 -6.88 -8.39 11.25
N LEU A 66 -8.03 -8.90 10.78
CA LEU A 66 -8.66 -8.44 9.54
C LEU A 66 -9.25 -7.04 9.72
N ALA A 67 -9.95 -6.78 10.83
CA ALA A 67 -10.49 -5.48 11.16
C ALA A 67 -9.41 -4.39 11.18
N GLU A 68 -8.23 -4.67 11.74
CA GLU A 68 -7.10 -3.73 11.73
C GLU A 68 -6.55 -3.48 10.32
N SER A 69 -6.45 -4.52 9.48
CA SER A 69 -6.01 -4.37 8.09
C SER A 69 -6.97 -3.51 7.28
N ILE A 70 -8.27 -3.64 7.55
CA ILE A 70 -9.34 -2.94 6.86
C ILE A 70 -9.45 -1.48 7.34
N SER A 71 -9.38 -1.21 8.64
CA SER A 71 -9.45 0.15 9.20
C SER A 71 -8.30 1.06 8.76
N LYS A 72 -7.17 0.47 8.34
CA LYS A 72 -6.08 1.21 7.67
C LYS A 72 -6.43 1.64 6.24
N LYS A 73 -7.36 0.95 5.57
CA LYS A 73 -7.76 1.19 4.18
C LYS A 73 -9.01 2.07 4.06
N VAL A 74 -9.88 2.05 5.07
CA VAL A 74 -11.14 2.79 5.10
C VAL A 74 -11.42 3.29 6.52
N SER A 75 -11.98 4.49 6.63
CA SER A 75 -12.41 5.08 7.89
C SER A 75 -13.70 5.84 7.64
N PHE A 76 -14.73 5.54 8.43
CA PHE A 76 -15.97 6.31 8.50
C PHE A 76 -16.20 6.74 9.96
N GLY A 77 -16.57 8.01 10.15
CA GLY A 77 -17.01 8.50 11.45
C GLY A 77 -18.49 8.21 11.70
N GLU A 78 -18.97 8.54 12.89
CA GLU A 78 -20.36 8.30 13.36
C GLU A 78 -21.45 8.82 12.42
N LYS A 79 -21.15 9.81 11.56
CA LYS A 79 -22.12 10.46 10.65
C LYS A 79 -22.40 9.70 9.34
N ARG A 80 -21.58 8.73 8.94
CA ARG A 80 -21.86 7.89 7.75
C ARG A 80 -22.27 6.52 8.25
N ASN A 81 -23.50 6.12 7.95
CA ASN A 81 -24.03 4.86 8.42
C ASN A 81 -23.68 3.69 7.45
N PRO A 82 -22.69 2.85 7.77
CA PRO A 82 -22.43 1.61 7.01
C PRO A 82 -23.62 0.63 7.03
N ASP A 83 -24.53 0.72 8.03
CA ASP A 83 -25.67 -0.18 8.14
C ASP A 83 -26.61 -0.07 6.95
N SER A 84 -26.75 1.13 6.35
CA SER A 84 -27.56 1.28 5.14
C SER A 84 -27.00 0.44 3.99
N VAL A 85 -25.67 0.37 3.85
CA VAL A 85 -25.00 -0.49 2.85
C VAL A 85 -25.23 -1.96 3.17
N LEU A 86 -25.09 -2.36 4.44
CA LEU A 86 -25.28 -3.77 4.85
C LEU A 86 -26.74 -4.20 4.69
N LYS A 87 -27.69 -3.35 5.09
CA LYS A 87 -29.14 -3.59 4.96
C LYS A 87 -29.53 -3.73 3.49
N LEU A 88 -29.00 -2.88 2.61
CA LEU A 88 -29.21 -2.99 1.18
C LEU A 88 -28.64 -4.30 0.62
N LEU A 89 -27.42 -4.70 1.00
CA LEU A 89 -26.88 -5.99 0.57
C LEU A 89 -27.76 -7.16 1.05
N ARG A 90 -28.23 -7.13 2.30
CA ARG A 90 -29.15 -8.16 2.82
C ARG A 90 -30.49 -8.18 2.07
N SER A 91 -31.03 -7.01 1.69
CA SER A 91 -32.28 -6.94 0.90
C SER A 91 -32.14 -7.53 -0.51
N TYR A 92 -30.92 -7.57 -1.06
CA TYR A 92 -30.59 -8.26 -2.31
C TYR A 92 -30.16 -9.73 -2.11
N GLY A 93 -30.34 -10.29 -0.91
CA GLY A 93 -30.16 -11.71 -0.60
C GLY A 93 -28.72 -12.14 -0.26
N PHE A 94 -27.82 -11.20 0.05
CA PHE A 94 -26.45 -11.55 0.46
C PHE A 94 -26.42 -12.08 1.90
N ARG A 95 -25.75 -13.22 2.12
CA ARG A 95 -25.50 -13.78 3.46
C ARG A 95 -24.40 -12.99 4.17
N ASP A 96 -24.41 -12.98 5.51
CA ASP A 96 -23.41 -12.26 6.29
C ASP A 96 -21.97 -12.73 5.98
N SER A 97 -21.76 -14.03 5.76
CA SER A 97 -20.44 -14.55 5.34
C SER A 97 -19.96 -13.99 3.99
N GLN A 98 -20.87 -13.77 3.05
CA GLN A 98 -20.57 -13.15 1.76
C GLN A 98 -20.27 -11.66 1.93
N ILE A 99 -21.06 -10.96 2.75
CA ILE A 99 -20.86 -9.56 3.09
C ILE A 99 -19.47 -9.36 3.74
N SER A 100 -19.10 -10.20 4.70
CA SER A 100 -17.79 -10.17 5.36
C SER A 100 -16.64 -10.39 4.38
N SER A 101 -16.79 -11.30 3.42
CA SER A 101 -15.81 -11.51 2.33
C SER A 101 -15.71 -10.27 1.42
N ILE A 102 -16.84 -9.71 0.99
CA ILE A 102 -16.93 -8.51 0.15
C ILE A 102 -16.24 -7.33 0.81
N VAL A 103 -16.55 -7.06 2.08
CA VAL A 103 -15.97 -5.96 2.86
C VAL A 103 -14.46 -6.17 3.03
N THR A 104 -14.01 -7.40 3.26
CA THR A 104 -12.58 -7.72 3.36
C THR A 104 -11.82 -7.41 2.08
N ALA A 105 -12.40 -7.77 0.92
CA ALA A 105 -11.77 -7.57 -0.39
C ALA A 105 -11.92 -6.13 -0.93
N TYR A 106 -13.01 -5.43 -0.58
CA TYR A 106 -13.28 -4.06 -1.03
C TYR A 106 -13.90 -3.18 0.08
N PRO A 107 -13.09 -2.79 1.09
CA PRO A 107 -13.59 -2.03 2.25
C PRO A 107 -14.25 -0.69 1.96
N ARG A 108 -13.88 -0.05 0.83
CA ARG A 108 -14.41 1.25 0.43
C ARG A 108 -15.93 1.23 0.21
N LEU A 109 -16.51 0.05 0.03
CA LEU A 109 -17.94 -0.16 -0.07
C LEU A 109 -18.71 0.39 1.14
N LEU A 110 -18.12 0.37 2.35
CA LEU A 110 -18.78 0.84 3.57
C LEU A 110 -18.98 2.38 3.63
N VAL A 111 -18.37 3.12 2.71
CA VAL A 111 -18.34 4.60 2.74
C VAL A 111 -19.11 5.21 1.56
N VAL A 112 -19.62 4.38 0.65
CA VAL A 112 -20.43 4.84 -0.48
C VAL A 112 -21.88 5.08 -0.03
N ASP A 113 -22.58 5.94 -0.76
CA ASP A 113 -24.01 6.15 -0.54
C ASP A 113 -24.79 4.92 -1.01
N ALA A 114 -25.49 4.25 -0.09
CA ALA A 114 -26.21 3.01 -0.38
C ALA A 114 -27.28 3.22 -1.48
N GLU A 115 -28.10 4.27 -1.36
CA GLU A 115 -29.23 4.50 -2.25
C GLU A 115 -28.81 5.14 -3.57
N LYS A 116 -27.96 6.17 -3.53
CA LYS A 116 -27.58 6.91 -4.74
C LYS A 116 -26.49 6.21 -5.54
N SER A 117 -25.59 5.47 -4.89
CA SER A 117 -24.42 4.89 -5.55
C SER A 117 -24.49 3.38 -5.73
N LEU A 118 -25.02 2.65 -4.74
CA LEU A 118 -24.97 1.19 -4.73
C LEU A 118 -26.25 0.56 -5.26
N ALA A 119 -27.44 1.03 -4.85
CA ALA A 119 -28.72 0.47 -5.26
C ALA A 119 -28.91 0.43 -6.79
N PRO A 120 -28.59 1.49 -7.58
CA PRO A 120 -28.74 1.43 -9.04
C PRO A 120 -27.85 0.36 -9.67
N LYS A 121 -26.69 0.08 -9.05
CA LYS A 121 -25.74 -0.93 -9.55
C LYS A 121 -26.20 -2.33 -9.21
N LEU A 122 -26.72 -2.55 -8.00
CA LEU A 122 -27.27 -3.85 -7.61
C LEU A 122 -28.52 -4.18 -8.42
N GLN A 123 -29.41 -3.22 -8.60
CA GLN A 123 -30.60 -3.36 -9.45
C GLN A 123 -30.23 -3.69 -10.89
N PHE A 124 -29.23 -2.98 -11.44
CA PHE A 124 -28.71 -3.27 -12.76
C PHE A 124 -28.12 -4.69 -12.86
N LEU A 125 -27.29 -5.10 -11.90
CA LEU A 125 -26.71 -6.44 -11.91
C LEU A 125 -27.76 -7.55 -11.70
N GLN A 126 -28.83 -7.26 -10.97
CA GLN A 126 -29.95 -8.19 -10.76
C GLN A 126 -30.80 -8.37 -12.02
N SER A 127 -30.93 -7.32 -12.86
CA SER A 127 -31.66 -7.40 -14.12
C SER A 127 -30.88 -8.12 -15.23
N MET A 128 -29.57 -8.38 -15.04
CA MET A 128 -28.76 -9.13 -15.99
C MET A 128 -29.05 -10.63 -15.91
N LYS A 129 -29.40 -11.24 -17.05
CA LYS A 129 -29.72 -12.67 -17.13
C LYS A 129 -28.46 -13.55 -16.99
N GLY A 130 -28.54 -14.58 -16.15
CA GLY A 130 -27.71 -15.79 -16.26
C GLY A 130 -26.51 -15.95 -15.32
N ALA A 131 -26.36 -15.14 -14.26
CA ALA A 131 -25.51 -15.50 -13.11
C ALA A 131 -26.11 -14.93 -11.81
N SER A 132 -25.93 -15.64 -10.69
CA SER A 132 -26.38 -15.17 -9.38
C SER A 132 -25.68 -13.87 -9.02
N LEU A 133 -26.47 -12.82 -8.72
CA LEU A 133 -25.98 -11.52 -8.25
C LEU A 133 -25.02 -11.70 -7.07
N THR A 134 -25.45 -12.48 -6.09
CA THR A 134 -24.72 -12.67 -4.82
C THR A 134 -23.40 -13.37 -5.06
N GLU A 135 -23.37 -14.39 -5.92
CA GLU A 135 -22.15 -15.11 -6.28
C GLU A 135 -21.13 -14.21 -7.01
N THR A 136 -21.61 -13.46 -8.01
CA THR A 136 -20.79 -12.59 -8.84
C THR A 136 -20.13 -11.49 -8.01
N VAL A 137 -20.94 -10.77 -7.21
CA VAL A 137 -20.45 -9.69 -6.37
C VAL A 137 -19.57 -10.22 -5.24
N SER A 138 -19.83 -11.41 -4.70
CA SER A 138 -18.96 -12.05 -3.69
C SER A 138 -17.56 -12.36 -4.25
N LYS A 139 -17.48 -12.90 -5.47
CA LYS A 139 -16.20 -13.19 -6.14
C LYS A 139 -15.48 -11.92 -6.56
N VAL A 140 -16.24 -10.89 -6.96
CA VAL A 140 -15.68 -9.67 -7.55
C VAL A 140 -16.29 -8.37 -7.00
N PRO A 141 -16.05 -8.03 -5.72
CA PRO A 141 -16.67 -6.87 -5.05
C PRO A 141 -16.41 -5.52 -5.71
N LYS A 142 -15.26 -5.38 -6.39
CA LYS A 142 -14.85 -4.13 -7.05
C LYS A 142 -15.75 -3.73 -8.22
N ILE A 143 -16.61 -4.63 -8.70
CA ILE A 143 -17.67 -4.32 -9.68
C ILE A 143 -18.51 -3.11 -9.25
N LEU A 144 -18.75 -2.99 -7.94
CA LEU A 144 -19.56 -1.93 -7.35
C LEU A 144 -18.86 -0.57 -7.37
N GLY A 145 -17.56 -0.53 -7.66
CA GLY A 145 -16.75 0.70 -7.76
C GLY A 145 -16.73 1.35 -9.15
N THR A 146 -17.33 0.73 -10.17
CA THR A 146 -17.33 1.26 -11.54
C THR A 146 -18.14 2.57 -11.65
N LYS A 147 -17.75 3.43 -12.59
CA LYS A 147 -18.45 4.70 -12.86
C LYS A 147 -19.46 4.50 -14.00
N GLY A 148 -20.75 4.62 -13.68
CA GLY A 148 -21.85 4.58 -14.65
C GLY A 148 -22.30 3.17 -15.09
N GLY A 149 -23.53 3.07 -15.60
CA GLY A 149 -24.16 1.80 -15.98
C GLY A 149 -23.52 1.09 -17.18
N LYS A 150 -23.05 1.82 -18.19
CA LYS A 150 -22.38 1.25 -19.38
C LYS A 150 -21.05 0.55 -19.05
N SER A 151 -20.30 1.06 -18.06
CA SER A 151 -19.05 0.42 -17.61
C SER A 151 -19.33 -0.82 -16.75
N LEU A 152 -20.45 -0.82 -16.02
CA LEU A 152 -20.89 -1.92 -15.16
C LEU A 152 -21.35 -3.14 -15.96
N SER A 153 -22.09 -2.93 -17.06
CA SER A 153 -22.57 -3.99 -17.96
C SER A 153 -21.41 -4.78 -18.57
N VAL A 154 -20.48 -4.04 -19.20
CA VAL A 154 -19.25 -4.59 -19.78
C VAL A 154 -18.51 -5.44 -18.75
N TYR A 155 -18.39 -4.93 -17.53
CA TYR A 155 -17.66 -5.62 -16.49
C TYR A 155 -18.35 -6.89 -15.99
N TYR A 156 -19.68 -6.89 -15.85
CA TYR A 156 -20.42 -8.09 -15.47
C TYR A 156 -20.26 -9.18 -16.52
N ASP A 157 -20.34 -8.84 -17.80
CA ASP A 157 -20.19 -9.84 -18.87
C ASP A 157 -18.79 -10.45 -18.85
N PHE A 158 -17.74 -9.64 -18.61
CA PHE A 158 -16.37 -10.13 -18.41
C PHE A 158 -16.23 -11.05 -17.18
N VAL A 159 -16.81 -10.66 -16.04
CA VAL A 159 -16.74 -11.47 -14.82
C VAL A 159 -17.48 -12.78 -15.01
N LYS A 160 -18.67 -12.76 -15.61
CA LYS A 160 -19.50 -13.93 -15.90
C LYS A 160 -18.76 -14.93 -16.78
N GLU A 161 -18.06 -14.49 -17.82
CA GLU A 161 -17.25 -15.37 -18.66
C GLU A 161 -16.05 -15.94 -17.89
N ILE A 162 -15.37 -15.14 -17.06
CA ILE A 162 -14.22 -15.60 -16.26
C ILE A 162 -14.62 -16.56 -15.14
N THR A 163 -15.78 -16.38 -14.53
CA THR A 163 -16.28 -17.26 -13.46
C THR A 163 -16.94 -18.52 -13.98
N LYS A 164 -17.42 -18.53 -15.24
CA LYS A 164 -17.96 -19.74 -15.91
C LYS A 164 -16.92 -20.54 -16.68
N ALA A 165 -15.82 -19.92 -17.13
CA ALA A 165 -14.87 -20.56 -18.02
C ALA A 165 -13.68 -21.20 -17.29
N ASP A 166 -13.68 -22.53 -17.23
CA ASP A 166 -12.46 -23.33 -17.38
C ASP A 166 -11.98 -23.38 -18.86
N LYS A 167 -12.77 -22.87 -19.82
CA LYS A 167 -12.43 -22.85 -21.25
C LYS A 167 -12.77 -21.53 -21.95
N VAL A 168 -11.77 -20.99 -22.66
CA VAL A 168 -11.62 -19.66 -23.29
C VAL A 168 -12.66 -19.31 -24.39
N SER A 169 -13.57 -20.21 -24.76
CA SER A 169 -14.17 -20.20 -26.10
C SER A 169 -15.34 -19.22 -26.36
N LYS A 170 -15.67 -18.28 -25.46
CA LYS A 170 -16.79 -17.32 -25.67
C LYS A 170 -16.51 -15.89 -25.25
N PHE A 171 -15.26 -15.45 -25.39
CA PHE A 171 -14.91 -14.04 -25.19
C PHE A 171 -15.38 -13.12 -26.34
N GLU A 172 -15.71 -13.69 -27.51
CA GLU A 172 -16.83 -13.35 -28.40
C GLU A 172 -17.33 -11.89 -28.48
N THR A 173 -18.09 -11.52 -27.44
CA THR A 173 -19.21 -10.57 -27.53
C THR A 173 -19.23 -9.59 -26.35
N LEU A 174 -18.07 -9.05 -25.98
CA LEU A 174 -17.81 -8.37 -24.69
C LEU A 174 -17.32 -6.93 -24.78
N CYS A 175 -17.98 -6.02 -25.51
CA CYS A 175 -17.92 -4.55 -25.29
C CYS A 175 -18.66 -3.79 -26.40
N HIS A 176 -19.70 -3.02 -26.06
CA HIS A 176 -20.25 -2.03 -27.00
C HIS A 176 -19.66 -0.61 -26.79
N SER A 177 -18.68 -0.45 -25.88
CA SER A 177 -18.08 0.86 -25.54
C SER A 177 -16.61 1.03 -25.90
N LEU A 178 -15.93 -0.04 -26.31
CA LEU A 178 -14.57 0.01 -26.85
C LEU A 178 -14.64 -0.37 -28.34
N PRO A 179 -13.78 0.20 -29.20
CA PRO A 179 -13.58 -0.34 -30.54
C PRO A 179 -13.30 -1.84 -30.46
N GLN A 180 -13.91 -2.63 -31.36
CA GLN A 180 -13.81 -4.09 -31.42
C GLN A 180 -12.34 -4.59 -31.25
N SER A 181 -11.40 -3.91 -31.92
CA SER A 181 -9.97 -4.21 -31.86
C SER A 181 -9.35 -4.04 -30.45
N MET A 182 -9.84 -3.09 -29.65
CA MET A 182 -9.37 -2.85 -28.28
C MET A 182 -9.85 -3.95 -27.33
N GLN A 183 -11.07 -4.44 -27.54
CA GLN A 183 -11.64 -5.54 -26.79
C GLN A 183 -10.91 -6.85 -27.07
N GLU A 184 -10.72 -7.19 -28.35
CA GLU A 184 -9.95 -8.37 -28.79
C GLU A 184 -8.54 -8.37 -28.19
N ASN A 185 -7.85 -7.22 -28.22
CA ASN A 185 -6.53 -7.08 -27.61
C ASN A 185 -6.56 -7.37 -26.11
N LYS A 186 -7.53 -6.80 -25.38
CA LYS A 186 -7.63 -6.97 -23.92
C LYS A 186 -7.87 -8.42 -23.54
N ILE A 187 -8.77 -9.10 -24.25
CA ILE A 187 -9.13 -10.51 -24.07
C ILE A 187 -7.93 -11.42 -24.28
N ARG A 188 -7.27 -11.26 -25.44
CA ARG A 188 -6.08 -12.03 -25.79
C ARG A 188 -4.98 -11.84 -24.74
N ASN A 189 -4.73 -10.60 -24.34
CA ASN A 189 -3.69 -10.26 -23.39
C ASN A 189 -3.97 -10.85 -21.98
N VAL A 190 -5.22 -10.86 -21.54
CA VAL A 190 -5.62 -11.49 -20.26
C VAL A 190 -5.49 -13.01 -20.31
N SER A 191 -5.81 -13.63 -21.45
CA SER A 191 -5.63 -15.07 -21.65
C SER A 191 -4.16 -15.46 -21.54
N ALA A 192 -3.27 -14.71 -22.18
CA ALA A 192 -1.83 -14.92 -22.07
C ALA A 192 -1.31 -14.76 -20.62
N LEU A 193 -1.84 -13.81 -19.85
CA LEU A 193 -1.48 -13.65 -18.43
C LEU A 193 -1.95 -14.85 -17.58
N ARG A 194 -3.14 -15.39 -17.87
CA ARG A 194 -3.65 -16.58 -17.19
C ARG A 194 -2.79 -17.81 -17.49
N GLU A 195 -2.40 -18.02 -18.75
CA GLU A 195 -1.50 -19.11 -19.15
C GLU A 195 -0.12 -19.01 -18.48
N LEU A 196 0.35 -17.79 -18.21
CA LEU A 196 1.55 -17.51 -17.42
C LEU A 196 1.40 -17.75 -15.91
N GLY A 197 0.22 -18.17 -15.45
CA GLY A 197 -0.05 -18.46 -14.04
C GLY A 197 -0.37 -17.23 -13.18
N VAL A 198 -0.71 -16.09 -13.78
CA VAL A 198 -1.11 -14.89 -13.02
C VAL A 198 -2.43 -15.15 -12.28
N PRO A 199 -2.48 -15.02 -10.94
CA PRO A 199 -3.68 -15.30 -10.17
C PRO A 199 -4.89 -14.44 -10.56
N GLN A 200 -6.09 -15.02 -10.52
CA GLN A 200 -7.34 -14.32 -10.88
C GLN A 200 -7.53 -12.99 -10.12
N ARG A 201 -7.15 -12.94 -8.84
CA ARG A 201 -7.19 -11.71 -8.01
C ARG A 201 -6.41 -10.53 -8.59
N LEU A 202 -5.39 -10.79 -9.42
CA LEU A 202 -4.57 -9.78 -10.11
C LEU A 202 -5.08 -9.46 -11.52
N LEU A 203 -5.72 -10.42 -12.19
CA LEU A 203 -6.33 -10.23 -13.51
C LEU A 203 -7.58 -9.34 -13.45
N LEU A 204 -8.43 -9.53 -12.43
CA LEU A 204 -9.70 -8.82 -12.31
C LEU A 204 -9.53 -7.28 -12.26
N PRO A 205 -8.61 -6.69 -11.46
CA PRO A 205 -8.35 -5.25 -11.52
C PRO A 205 -7.86 -4.74 -12.87
N LEU A 206 -7.14 -5.56 -13.65
CA LEU A 206 -6.64 -5.17 -14.96
C LEU A 206 -7.75 -5.07 -16.01
N LEU A 207 -8.81 -5.87 -15.84
CA LEU A 207 -10.00 -5.83 -16.67
C LEU A 207 -10.82 -4.54 -16.46
N ILE A 208 -10.77 -3.97 -15.25
CA ILE A 208 -11.43 -2.70 -14.92
C ILE A 208 -10.61 -1.50 -15.42
N SER A 209 -9.30 -1.67 -15.62
CA SER A 209 -8.44 -0.55 -16.01
C SER A 209 -8.67 -0.15 -17.48
N ASP A 210 -8.90 1.13 -17.71
CA ASP A 210 -9.12 1.69 -19.05
C ASP A 210 -7.88 1.69 -19.96
N ARG A 211 -6.65 1.51 -19.42
CA ARG A 211 -5.44 1.92 -20.18
C ARG A 211 -4.31 0.90 -20.28
N LYS A 212 -4.26 -0.14 -19.46
CA LYS A 212 -3.02 -0.92 -19.25
C LYS A 212 -2.91 -2.25 -19.99
N LEU A 213 -3.92 -2.72 -20.70
CA LEU A 213 -3.83 -4.02 -21.41
C LEU A 213 -4.28 -3.95 -22.86
N VAL A 214 -4.50 -2.77 -23.41
CA VAL A 214 -5.14 -2.61 -24.72
C VAL A 214 -4.14 -2.56 -25.89
N CYS A 215 -2.85 -2.77 -25.62
CA CYS A 215 -1.85 -2.79 -26.68
C CYS A 215 -1.98 -4.05 -27.57
N GLY A 216 -1.57 -3.89 -28.84
CA GLY A 216 -1.56 -4.98 -29.82
C GLY A 216 -0.64 -6.14 -29.43
N GLU A 217 -0.82 -7.29 -30.08
CA GLU A 217 -0.24 -8.58 -29.68
C GLU A 217 1.27 -8.55 -29.54
N GLY A 218 1.96 -8.06 -30.57
CA GLY A 218 3.42 -8.01 -30.59
C GLY A 218 3.97 -7.19 -29.42
N LYS A 219 3.43 -5.98 -29.21
CA LYS A 219 3.85 -5.08 -28.12
C LYS A 219 3.60 -5.70 -26.75
N PHE A 220 2.47 -6.41 -26.60
CA PHE A 220 2.13 -7.07 -25.35
C PHE A 220 3.06 -8.25 -25.06
N LYS A 221 3.26 -9.15 -26.03
CA LYS A 221 4.15 -10.31 -25.92
C LYS A 221 5.60 -9.89 -25.66
N GLU A 222 6.08 -8.85 -26.34
CA GLU A 222 7.40 -8.28 -26.09
C GLU A 222 7.53 -7.76 -24.65
N SER A 223 6.52 -7.04 -24.15
CA SER A 223 6.51 -6.52 -22.78
C SER A 223 6.46 -7.65 -21.75
N LEU A 224 5.65 -8.69 -21.98
CA LEU A 224 5.61 -9.88 -21.13
C LEU A 224 6.96 -10.58 -21.08
N LYS A 225 7.58 -10.82 -22.24
CA LYS A 225 8.90 -11.44 -22.35
C LYS A 225 9.93 -10.66 -21.53
N LYS A 226 9.97 -9.32 -21.67
CA LYS A 226 10.85 -8.46 -20.88
C LYS A 226 10.65 -8.65 -19.37
N VAL A 227 9.42 -8.61 -18.87
CA VAL A 227 9.14 -8.73 -17.43
C VAL A 227 9.49 -10.12 -16.89
N VAL A 228 9.25 -11.17 -17.67
CA VAL A 228 9.63 -12.54 -17.31
C VAL A 228 11.15 -12.71 -17.30
N GLU A 229 11.85 -12.23 -18.32
CA GLU A 229 13.32 -12.25 -18.39
C GLU A 229 13.98 -11.43 -17.27
N MET A 230 13.31 -10.36 -16.80
CA MET A 230 13.75 -9.59 -15.63
C MET A 230 13.55 -10.34 -14.30
N GLY A 231 12.89 -11.51 -14.29
CA GLY A 231 12.72 -12.37 -13.13
C GLY A 231 11.59 -11.95 -12.18
N PHE A 232 10.56 -11.26 -12.66
CA PHE A 232 9.38 -10.99 -11.85
C PHE A 232 8.51 -12.24 -11.74
N ASP A 233 8.07 -12.55 -10.52
CA ASP A 233 7.13 -13.65 -10.25
C ASP A 233 5.70 -13.30 -10.71
N PRO A 234 5.09 -14.04 -11.67
CA PRO A 234 3.71 -13.83 -12.13
C PRO A 234 2.65 -13.86 -11.02
N SER A 235 2.94 -14.49 -9.88
CA SER A 235 2.04 -14.54 -8.71
C SER A 235 1.97 -13.22 -7.91
N SER A 236 2.97 -12.34 -8.11
CA SER A 236 3.17 -11.09 -7.37
C SER A 236 2.45 -9.91 -8.03
N SER A 237 1.92 -8.99 -7.23
CA SER A 237 1.40 -7.73 -7.75
C SER A 237 2.48 -6.88 -8.43
N LYS A 238 3.75 -7.08 -8.07
CA LYS A 238 4.90 -6.39 -8.69
C LYS A 238 5.08 -6.77 -10.16
N PHE A 239 4.72 -7.99 -10.56
CA PHE A 239 4.73 -8.40 -11.97
C PHE A 239 3.77 -7.53 -12.80
N VAL A 240 2.55 -7.34 -12.30
CA VAL A 240 1.54 -6.52 -12.98
C VAL A 240 1.93 -5.05 -13.01
N GLU A 241 2.53 -4.53 -11.94
CA GLU A 241 3.08 -3.17 -11.90
C GLU A 241 4.24 -2.99 -12.89
N ALA A 242 5.16 -3.95 -12.97
CA ALA A 242 6.27 -3.96 -13.90
C ALA A 242 5.80 -4.04 -15.35
N LEU A 243 4.85 -4.93 -15.65
CA LEU A 243 4.24 -5.02 -16.98
C LEU A 243 3.62 -3.70 -17.39
N SER A 244 2.88 -3.06 -16.49
CA SER A 244 2.33 -1.72 -16.73
C SER A 244 3.39 -0.64 -16.93
N ALA A 245 4.57 -0.80 -16.33
CA ALA A 245 5.64 0.19 -16.37
C ALA A 245 6.47 0.11 -17.67
N VAL A 246 6.72 -1.12 -18.16
CA VAL A 246 7.50 -1.35 -19.38
C VAL A 246 6.65 -1.36 -20.65
N GLN A 247 5.33 -1.49 -20.51
CA GLN A 247 4.42 -1.49 -21.64
C GLN A 247 4.53 -0.17 -22.42
N GLY A 248 4.89 -0.29 -23.70
CA GLY A 248 5.08 0.86 -24.58
C GLY A 248 6.43 1.59 -24.42
N LEU A 249 7.32 1.12 -23.54
CA LEU A 249 8.71 1.57 -23.51
C LEU A 249 9.53 0.81 -24.54
N SER A 250 10.15 1.54 -25.47
CA SER A 250 11.16 1.00 -26.37
C SER A 250 12.44 0.67 -25.60
N GLU A 251 13.28 -0.23 -26.14
CA GLU A 251 14.61 -0.51 -25.54
C GLU A 251 15.43 0.77 -25.38
N LYS A 252 15.38 1.65 -26.38
CA LYS A 252 16.05 2.97 -26.36
C LYS A 252 15.54 3.84 -25.19
N ALA A 253 14.22 3.92 -24.98
CA ALA A 253 13.67 4.72 -23.88
C ALA A 253 14.05 4.14 -22.50
N ILE A 254 14.18 2.82 -22.39
CA ILE A 254 14.68 2.18 -21.18
C ILE A 254 16.16 2.52 -20.98
N GLU A 255 16.97 2.46 -22.03
CA GLU A 255 18.40 2.80 -21.99
C GLU A 255 18.64 4.27 -21.61
N GLU A 256 17.87 5.20 -22.17
CA GLU A 256 17.93 6.64 -21.84
C GLU A 256 17.59 6.89 -20.37
N LYS A 257 16.57 6.22 -19.83
CA LYS A 257 16.25 6.27 -18.39
C LYS A 257 17.37 5.70 -17.53
N VAL A 258 17.98 4.58 -17.92
CA VAL A 258 19.15 4.03 -17.21
C VAL A 258 20.31 5.02 -17.24
N LYS A 259 20.56 5.70 -18.37
CA LYS A 259 21.57 6.76 -18.47
C LYS A 259 21.28 7.93 -17.52
N VAL A 260 20.02 8.34 -17.37
CA VAL A 260 19.61 9.35 -16.38
C VAL A 260 19.99 8.87 -14.97
N TYR A 261 19.63 7.64 -14.59
CA TYR A 261 20.00 7.11 -13.27
C TYR A 261 21.51 6.99 -13.07
N LYS A 262 22.28 6.63 -14.10
CA LYS A 262 23.75 6.62 -14.04
C LYS A 262 24.30 8.02 -13.76
N ARG A 263 23.77 9.07 -14.41
CA ARG A 263 24.13 10.47 -14.12
C ARG A 263 23.75 10.90 -12.70
N LEU A 264 22.77 10.22 -12.09
CA LEU A 264 22.35 10.44 -10.70
C LEU A 264 23.09 9.51 -9.70
N GLY A 265 24.15 8.82 -10.13
CA GLY A 265 25.02 8.04 -9.26
C GLY A 265 24.67 6.55 -9.10
N PHE A 266 23.66 6.02 -9.81
CA PHE A 266 23.33 4.59 -9.73
C PHE A 266 24.17 3.75 -10.69
N SER A 267 24.61 2.58 -10.23
CA SER A 267 25.04 1.52 -11.14
C SER A 267 23.85 0.89 -11.88
N VAL A 268 24.09 0.26 -13.04
CA VAL A 268 23.03 -0.41 -13.82
C VAL A 268 22.33 -1.49 -12.99
N GLY A 269 23.11 -2.27 -12.21
CA GLY A 269 22.55 -3.28 -11.31
C GLY A 269 21.63 -2.69 -10.24
N GLU A 270 22.00 -1.55 -9.66
CA GLU A 270 21.16 -0.88 -8.66
C GLU A 270 19.86 -0.32 -9.23
N VAL A 271 19.87 0.15 -10.48
CA VAL A 271 18.64 0.56 -11.17
C VAL A 271 17.68 -0.63 -11.30
N TRP A 272 18.19 -1.82 -11.60
CA TRP A 272 17.38 -3.04 -11.71
C TRP A 272 16.87 -3.56 -10.39
N GLU A 273 17.70 -3.58 -9.35
CA GLU A 273 17.25 -3.91 -8.00
C GLU A 273 16.18 -2.93 -7.51
N MET A 274 16.36 -1.64 -7.79
CA MET A 274 15.37 -0.59 -7.48
C MET A 274 14.06 -0.81 -8.25
N PHE A 275 14.14 -1.13 -9.55
CA PHE A 275 12.97 -1.37 -10.39
C PHE A 275 12.18 -2.61 -9.92
N LYS A 276 12.85 -3.70 -9.55
CA LYS A 276 12.22 -4.90 -8.98
C LYS A 276 11.41 -4.59 -7.72
N LYS A 277 11.94 -3.74 -6.84
CA LYS A 277 11.24 -3.30 -5.62
C LYS A 277 10.12 -2.31 -5.93
N CYS A 278 10.33 -1.35 -6.82
CA CYS A 278 9.39 -0.28 -7.14
C CYS A 278 9.27 -0.05 -8.65
N PRO A 279 8.40 -0.80 -9.36
CA PRO A 279 8.29 -0.68 -10.81
C PRO A 279 7.83 0.70 -11.30
N VAL A 280 7.24 1.51 -10.41
CA VAL A 280 6.84 2.89 -10.67
C VAL A 280 8.03 3.78 -11.03
N SER A 281 9.26 3.45 -10.60
CA SER A 281 10.48 4.21 -10.91
C SER A 281 10.67 4.41 -12.42
N MET A 282 10.43 3.38 -13.23
CA MET A 282 10.62 3.41 -14.68
C MET A 282 9.46 4.06 -15.44
N ARG A 283 8.30 4.24 -14.80
CA ARG A 283 7.13 4.89 -15.38
C ARG A 283 7.27 6.42 -15.42
N LEU A 284 8.16 6.99 -14.61
CA LEU A 284 8.38 8.43 -14.57
C LEU A 284 9.10 8.91 -15.84
N SER A 285 8.82 10.14 -16.26
CA SER A 285 9.61 10.79 -17.31
C SER A 285 11.00 11.14 -16.76
N GLU A 286 11.97 11.27 -17.65
CA GLU A 286 13.35 11.62 -17.28
C GLU A 286 13.41 12.92 -16.49
N LYS A 287 12.69 13.95 -16.96
CA LYS A 287 12.55 15.23 -16.25
C LYS A 287 12.02 15.06 -14.82
N LYS A 288 11.00 14.20 -14.62
CA LYS A 288 10.43 13.93 -13.28
C LYS A 288 11.38 13.15 -12.39
N ILE A 289 12.19 12.26 -12.96
CA ILE A 289 13.23 11.56 -12.23
C ILE A 289 14.25 12.60 -11.74
N THR A 290 14.86 13.38 -12.64
CA THR A 290 15.84 14.41 -12.28
C THR A 290 15.28 15.40 -11.26
N GLN A 291 14.07 15.94 -11.48
CA GLN A 291 13.44 16.90 -10.57
C GLN A 291 13.24 16.36 -9.15
N LYS A 292 12.87 15.08 -9.01
CA LYS A 292 12.75 14.44 -7.70
C LYS A 292 14.08 14.34 -6.97
N PHE A 293 15.14 13.99 -7.69
CA PHE A 293 16.49 13.90 -7.12
C PHE A 293 17.03 15.28 -6.75
N GLU A 294 16.89 16.26 -7.64
CA GLU A 294 17.27 17.63 -7.37
C GLU A 294 16.48 18.23 -6.21
N SER A 295 15.19 17.93 -6.07
CA SER A 295 14.42 18.33 -4.89
C SER A 295 15.04 17.79 -3.60
N LEU A 296 15.42 16.51 -3.56
CA LEU A 296 16.07 15.92 -2.37
C LEU A 296 17.42 16.58 -2.06
N LYS A 297 18.18 16.98 -3.10
CA LYS A 297 19.44 17.74 -2.98
C LYS A 297 19.22 19.18 -2.51
N VAL A 298 18.30 19.93 -3.13
CA VAL A 298 18.03 21.36 -2.86
C VAL A 298 17.48 21.56 -1.45
N PHE A 299 16.70 20.61 -0.93
CA PHE A 299 16.32 20.63 0.48
C PHE A 299 17.50 20.33 1.43
N GLY A 300 18.70 20.08 0.88
CA GLY A 300 19.99 19.75 1.51
C GLY A 300 19.89 18.63 2.52
N LEU A 301 19.08 17.64 2.17
CA LEU A 301 18.76 16.52 3.05
C LEU A 301 19.77 15.40 2.90
N LEU A 302 20.31 15.20 1.70
CA LEU A 302 21.15 14.06 1.36
C LEU A 302 22.11 14.49 0.24
N GLU A 303 23.36 14.05 0.36
CA GLU A 303 24.35 14.09 -0.72
C GLU A 303 24.02 13.01 -1.77
N GLU A 304 24.69 13.05 -2.93
CA GLU A 304 24.40 12.15 -4.06
C GLU A 304 24.46 10.66 -3.68
N ASP A 305 25.52 10.24 -3.00
CA ASP A 305 25.72 8.86 -2.53
C ASP A 305 24.64 8.43 -1.50
N GLU A 306 24.20 9.38 -0.67
CA GLU A 306 23.18 9.13 0.34
C GLU A 306 21.78 8.99 -0.27
N ILE A 307 21.47 9.74 -1.33
CA ILE A 307 20.21 9.59 -2.08
C ILE A 307 20.14 8.21 -2.73
N VAL A 308 21.24 7.76 -3.34
CA VAL A 308 21.33 6.41 -3.93
C VAL A 308 21.07 5.35 -2.86
N SER A 309 21.70 5.46 -1.69
CA SER A 309 21.51 4.56 -0.55
C SER A 309 20.06 4.53 -0.06
N VAL A 310 19.42 5.69 0.09
CA VAL A 310 18.01 5.80 0.53
C VAL A 310 17.06 5.19 -0.50
N CYS A 311 17.26 5.47 -1.80
CA CYS A 311 16.49 4.89 -2.89
C CYS A 311 16.64 3.38 -2.99
N LYS A 312 17.85 2.83 -2.73
CA LYS A 312 18.11 1.39 -2.73
C LYS A 312 17.40 0.65 -1.59
N LYS A 313 17.36 1.28 -0.40
CA LYS A 313 16.68 0.74 0.78
C LYS A 313 15.15 0.79 0.64
N SER A 314 14.60 1.95 0.27
CA SER A 314 13.16 2.19 0.27
C SER A 314 12.69 3.04 -0.92
N PRO A 315 12.75 2.50 -2.15
CA PRO A 315 12.42 3.28 -3.35
C PRO A 315 10.96 3.74 -3.39
N GLU A 316 10.06 2.96 -2.79
CA GLU A 316 8.62 3.29 -2.75
C GLU A 316 8.33 4.62 -2.05
N CYS A 317 9.12 4.99 -1.04
CA CYS A 317 8.93 6.25 -0.31
C CYS A 317 9.31 7.45 -1.18
N VAL A 318 10.34 7.32 -2.01
CA VAL A 318 10.87 8.40 -2.85
C VAL A 318 10.04 8.56 -4.13
N PHE A 319 9.76 7.45 -4.82
CA PHE A 319 9.03 7.47 -6.09
C PHE A 319 7.51 7.50 -5.91
N GLY A 320 6.99 7.03 -4.76
CA GLY A 320 5.57 7.04 -4.43
C GLY A 320 5.07 8.36 -3.81
N ALA A 321 5.93 9.17 -3.20
CA ALA A 321 5.54 10.47 -2.65
C ALA A 321 5.52 11.56 -3.74
N SER A 322 4.61 12.53 -3.63
CA SER A 322 4.69 13.76 -4.43
C SER A 322 5.76 14.69 -3.87
N GLU A 323 6.31 15.58 -4.70
CA GLU A 323 7.26 16.62 -4.25
C GLU A 323 6.65 17.48 -3.14
N VAL A 324 5.39 17.90 -3.31
CA VAL A 324 4.63 18.63 -2.29
C VAL A 324 4.57 17.87 -0.96
N LYS A 325 4.40 16.54 -0.99
CA LYS A 325 4.37 15.72 0.23
C LYS A 325 5.73 15.70 0.93
N ILE A 326 6.82 15.60 0.17
CA ILE A 326 8.19 15.65 0.72
C ILE A 326 8.42 17.01 1.39
N ILE A 327 8.06 18.11 0.72
CA ILE A 327 8.18 19.48 1.25
C ILE A 327 7.40 19.65 2.56
N ASN A 328 6.12 19.28 2.56
CA ASN A 328 5.26 19.41 3.73
C ASN A 328 5.76 18.55 4.91
N SER A 329 6.32 17.38 4.61
CA SER A 329 6.95 16.54 5.62
C SER A 329 8.14 17.25 6.25
N ILE A 330 9.06 17.81 5.46
CA ILE A 330 10.22 18.55 5.96
C ILE A 330 9.78 19.72 6.85
N ALA A 331 8.80 20.51 6.38
CA ALA A 331 8.24 21.61 7.14
C ALA A 331 7.66 21.12 8.49
N THR A 332 6.92 20.01 8.47
CA THR A 332 6.35 19.40 9.69
C THR A 332 7.42 19.03 10.72
N TYR A 333 8.52 18.40 10.30
CA TYR A 333 9.61 18.05 11.24
C TYR A 333 10.32 19.31 11.74
N ARG A 334 10.52 20.31 10.88
CA ARG A 334 11.08 21.61 11.28
C ARG A 334 10.22 22.31 12.33
N ASP A 335 8.90 22.36 12.15
CA ASP A 335 7.94 22.93 13.11
C ASP A 335 7.96 22.23 14.48
N LEU A 336 8.39 20.97 14.51
CA LEU A 336 8.52 20.18 15.73
C LEU A 336 9.90 20.33 16.38
N GLY A 337 10.78 21.16 15.82
CA GLY A 337 12.10 21.48 16.34
C GLY A 337 13.22 20.56 15.88
N PHE A 338 13.01 19.71 14.86
CA PHE A 338 14.07 18.88 14.31
C PHE A 338 15.03 19.74 13.49
N ARG A 339 16.34 19.56 13.75
CA ARG A 339 17.38 20.13 12.91
C ARG A 339 17.48 19.38 11.57
N LYS A 340 18.10 20.04 10.59
CA LYS A 340 18.25 19.49 9.24
C LYS A 340 19.06 18.18 9.23
N ASP A 341 20.14 18.11 10.00
CA ASP A 341 21.01 16.94 10.19
C ASP A 341 20.31 15.80 10.94
N GLU A 342 19.44 16.12 11.90
CA GLU A 342 18.61 15.13 12.60
C GLU A 342 17.61 14.50 11.63
N PHE A 343 16.91 15.32 10.84
CA PHE A 343 15.97 14.80 9.83
C PHE A 343 16.70 14.01 8.72
N LYS A 344 17.89 14.45 8.31
CA LYS A 344 18.79 13.68 7.43
C LYS A 344 19.10 12.29 8.01
N THR A 345 19.42 12.21 9.30
CA THR A 345 19.66 10.94 10.01
C THR A 345 18.42 10.03 10.01
N MET A 346 17.24 10.61 10.20
CA MET A 346 15.97 9.89 10.10
C MET A 346 15.73 9.33 8.70
N LEU A 347 16.04 10.08 7.65
CA LEU A 347 15.87 9.62 6.28
C LEU A 347 16.81 8.47 5.93
N LYS A 348 18.08 8.54 6.35
CA LYS A 348 19.07 7.47 6.08
C LYS A 348 18.72 6.13 6.76
N SER A 349 18.15 6.21 7.95
CA SER A 349 17.78 5.04 8.77
C SER A 349 16.36 4.54 8.49
N HIS A 350 15.41 5.44 8.20
CA HIS A 350 13.99 5.12 8.03
C HIS A 350 13.27 6.05 7.04
N PRO A 351 13.48 5.88 5.72
CA PRO A 351 12.90 6.74 4.68
C PRO A 351 11.36 6.82 4.70
N GLN A 352 10.69 5.83 5.30
CA GLN A 352 9.24 5.79 5.45
C GLN A 352 8.70 6.96 6.29
N CYS A 353 9.55 7.66 7.04
CA CYS A 353 9.15 8.81 7.86
C CYS A 353 8.55 9.98 7.05
N ILE A 354 8.87 10.08 5.74
CA ILE A 354 8.22 11.04 4.81
C ILE A 354 6.78 10.62 4.46
N GLY A 355 6.51 9.32 4.54
CA GLY A 355 5.21 8.75 4.21
C GLY A 355 4.14 9.08 5.25
N TYR A 356 4.53 9.38 6.49
CA TYR A 356 3.64 9.62 7.60
C TYR A 356 2.82 10.91 7.44
N SER A 357 1.60 10.88 8.00
CA SER A 357 0.77 12.09 8.04
C SER A 357 1.32 13.08 9.05
N GLU A 358 1.17 14.36 8.75
CA GLU A 358 1.54 15.46 9.66
C GLU A 358 0.94 15.25 11.07
N GLU A 359 -0.33 14.88 11.16
CA GLU A 359 -1.00 14.63 12.43
C GLU A 359 -0.39 13.48 13.24
N THR A 360 0.14 12.46 12.55
CA THR A 360 0.79 11.32 13.19
C THR A 360 2.13 11.74 13.77
N VAL A 361 2.94 12.42 12.97
CA VAL A 361 4.24 12.95 13.40
C VAL A 361 4.04 13.93 14.56
N LYS A 362 3.13 14.92 14.43
CA LYS A 362 2.84 15.90 15.48
C LYS A 362 2.32 15.24 16.77
N LYS A 363 1.37 14.30 16.72
CA LYS A 363 0.85 13.60 17.93
C LYS A 363 1.96 12.83 18.63
N LYS A 364 2.68 11.98 17.91
CA LYS A 364 3.65 11.05 18.49
C LYS A 364 4.88 11.79 19.01
N THR A 365 5.43 12.72 18.24
CA THR A 365 6.56 13.54 18.71
C THR A 365 6.18 14.37 19.94
N LYS A 366 5.01 15.03 19.95
CA LYS A 366 4.55 15.78 21.15
C LYS A 366 4.28 14.89 22.35
N PHE A 367 3.91 13.62 22.15
CA PHE A 367 3.77 12.66 23.23
C PHE A 367 5.13 12.32 23.85
N LEU A 368 6.14 12.04 23.02
CA LEU A 368 7.49 11.64 23.44
C LEU A 368 8.31 12.80 24.03
N VAL A 369 8.21 13.99 23.43
CA VAL A 369 9.09 15.14 23.72
C VAL A 369 8.53 16.12 24.76
N LYS A 370 7.20 16.32 24.85
CA LYS A 370 6.64 17.47 25.60
C LYS A 370 6.94 17.39 27.12
N LYS A 371 7.51 18.47 27.64
CA LYS A 371 8.16 18.59 28.97
C LYS A 371 7.26 19.10 30.11
N LYS A 372 6.06 19.65 29.85
CA LYS A 372 5.12 20.15 30.88
C LYS A 372 3.68 20.18 30.37
N ASN A 373 2.74 19.63 31.14
CA ASN A 373 1.37 20.11 31.33
C ASN A 373 0.92 19.62 32.72
N LYS A 374 0.39 20.54 33.53
CA LYS A 374 0.05 20.40 34.95
C LYS A 374 -0.91 19.23 35.28
N PHE A 375 -1.58 18.66 34.28
CA PHE A 375 -2.61 17.63 34.42
C PHE A 375 -2.22 16.21 33.96
N MET A 376 -1.01 16.00 33.43
CA MET A 376 -0.57 14.67 32.99
C MET A 376 0.87 14.39 33.42
N VAL A 377 1.01 13.86 34.64
CA VAL A 377 2.29 13.47 35.22
C VAL A 377 2.78 12.15 34.57
N GLY A 378 3.90 12.22 33.84
CA GLY A 378 4.68 11.05 33.38
C GLY A 378 4.81 10.89 31.85
N LYS A 379 5.59 11.74 31.18
CA LYS A 379 6.04 11.52 29.79
C LYS A 379 7.51 11.11 29.76
N MET A 380 7.91 10.32 28.75
CA MET A 380 9.26 9.75 28.56
C MET A 380 10.40 10.80 28.53
N LYS A 381 10.12 12.08 28.29
CA LYS A 381 11.12 13.18 28.21
C LYS A 381 12.21 12.91 27.17
N TRP A 382 11.85 12.37 26.00
CA TRP A 382 12.81 12.23 24.90
C TRP A 382 13.20 13.61 24.38
N SER A 383 14.44 13.74 23.91
CA SER A 383 14.82 14.87 23.06
C SER A 383 14.33 14.63 21.63
N VAL A 384 14.24 15.71 20.84
CA VAL A 384 13.96 15.60 19.40
C VAL A 384 15.04 14.75 18.71
N LYS A 385 16.30 14.92 19.12
CA LYS A 385 17.44 14.08 18.70
C LYS A 385 17.23 12.59 18.95
N ALA A 386 16.69 12.21 20.11
CA ALA A 386 16.39 10.80 20.41
C ALA A 386 15.32 10.24 19.48
N VAL A 387 14.28 11.03 19.17
CA VAL A 387 13.28 10.64 18.16
C VAL A 387 13.93 10.49 16.78
N ALA A 388 14.89 11.34 16.45
CA ALA A 388 15.60 11.31 15.18
C ALA A 388 16.52 10.07 15.02
N LEU A 389 17.08 9.56 16.12
CA LEU A 389 17.86 8.32 16.15
C LEU A 389 16.99 7.06 16.08
N HIS A 390 15.71 7.16 16.47
CA HIS A 390 14.76 6.04 16.46
C HIS A 390 13.44 6.38 15.73
N PRO A 391 13.50 6.80 14.45
CA PRO A 391 12.35 7.29 13.69
C PRO A 391 11.23 6.25 13.51
N GLN A 392 11.53 4.95 13.62
CA GLN A 392 10.56 3.86 13.57
C GLN A 392 9.50 3.94 14.68
N VAL A 393 9.79 4.63 15.79
CA VAL A 393 8.82 4.86 16.87
C VAL A 393 7.59 5.63 16.37
N LEU A 394 7.76 6.49 15.35
CA LEU A 394 6.66 7.21 14.73
C LEU A 394 5.75 6.30 13.90
N GLY A 395 6.21 5.09 13.55
CA GLY A 395 5.42 4.05 12.90
C GLY A 395 4.63 3.17 13.86
N TYR A 396 5.06 3.03 15.12
CA TYR A 396 4.41 2.13 16.09
C TYR A 396 3.01 2.58 16.52
N SER A 397 2.15 1.62 16.87
CA SER A 397 0.82 1.93 17.42
C SER A 397 0.96 2.65 18.76
N MET A 398 0.16 3.69 18.97
CA MET A 398 0.11 4.39 20.24
C MET A 398 -0.47 3.48 21.31
N GLU A 399 -1.60 2.87 21.00
CA GLU A 399 -2.44 2.10 21.91
C GLU A 399 -1.86 0.70 22.15
N LYS A 400 -1.28 0.03 21.14
CA LYS A 400 -0.76 -1.33 21.30
C LYS A 400 0.70 -1.41 21.74
N ARG A 401 1.48 -0.32 21.66
CA ARG A 401 2.93 -0.38 21.90
C ARG A 401 3.47 0.79 22.70
N ILE A 402 3.23 2.02 22.26
CA ILE A 402 3.87 3.19 22.89
C ILE A 402 3.31 3.41 24.30
N VAL A 403 1.99 3.48 24.45
CA VAL A 403 1.31 3.76 25.73
C VAL A 403 1.48 2.63 26.74
N PRO A 404 1.22 1.35 26.42
CA PRO A 404 1.37 0.27 27.40
C PRO A 404 2.78 0.18 27.97
N ARG A 405 3.80 0.30 27.11
CA ARG A 405 5.21 0.28 27.55
C ARG A 405 5.57 1.52 28.38
N CYS A 406 5.02 2.69 28.05
CA CYS A 406 5.19 3.88 28.89
C CYS A 406 4.54 3.70 30.27
N ASN A 407 3.39 3.04 30.34
CA ASN A 407 2.68 2.78 31.60
C ASN A 407 3.44 1.79 32.49
N VAL A 408 3.99 0.71 31.91
CA VAL A 408 4.88 -0.23 32.62
C VAL A 408 6.09 0.51 33.19
N MET A 409 6.78 1.32 32.38
CA MET A 409 7.92 2.10 32.86
C MET A 409 7.53 3.10 33.96
N LYS A 410 6.33 3.69 33.87
CA LYS A 410 5.80 4.58 34.91
C LYS A 410 5.56 3.83 36.22
N ALA A 411 4.95 2.65 36.18
CA ALA A 411 4.70 1.83 37.37
C ALA A 411 6.01 1.41 38.05
N LEU A 412 7.00 0.99 37.27
CA LEU A 412 8.34 0.66 37.76
C LEU A 412 9.03 1.88 38.39
N MET A 413 8.94 3.06 37.78
CA MET A 413 9.49 4.31 38.35
C MET A 413 8.81 4.69 39.66
N SER A 414 7.47 4.57 39.76
CA SER A 414 6.76 4.89 41.01
C SER A 414 7.06 3.94 42.16
N LYS A 415 7.43 2.69 41.85
CA LYS A 415 7.83 1.68 42.83
C LYS A 415 9.33 1.70 43.15
N GLY A 416 10.10 2.63 42.58
CA GLY A 416 11.56 2.73 42.81
C GLY A 416 12.39 1.63 42.16
N LEU A 417 11.80 0.81 41.26
CA LEU A 417 12.43 -0.36 40.65
C LEU A 417 13.27 -0.04 39.39
N LEU A 418 13.37 1.24 39.04
CA LEU A 418 14.18 1.74 37.93
C LEU A 418 15.26 2.68 38.42
N GLY A 419 16.39 2.08 38.83
CA GLY A 419 17.64 2.78 39.09
C GLY A 419 17.63 3.60 40.38
N ASP A 420 18.26 3.05 41.41
CA ASP A 420 18.87 3.87 42.46
C ASP A 420 19.87 4.83 41.81
N ARG A 421 20.12 6.01 42.39
CA ARG A 421 20.84 7.16 41.78
C ARG A 421 22.24 6.87 41.19
N LYS A 422 22.74 5.63 41.24
CA LYS A 422 24.03 5.16 40.71
C LYS A 422 23.94 4.11 39.59
N SER A 423 22.81 3.44 39.33
CA SER A 423 22.66 2.54 38.16
C SER A 423 21.95 3.26 37.01
N LYS A 424 22.59 3.26 35.83
CA LYS A 424 22.06 3.93 34.62
C LYS A 424 20.63 3.44 34.35
N LEU A 425 19.65 4.35 34.35
CA LEU A 425 18.33 4.05 33.79
C LEU A 425 18.51 3.43 32.40
N PRO A 426 17.70 2.43 32.02
CA PRO A 426 17.69 1.93 30.66
C PRO A 426 17.43 3.09 29.72
N GLU A 427 18.19 3.17 28.63
CA GLU A 427 17.95 4.16 27.57
C GLU A 427 16.47 4.08 27.21
N LYS A 428 15.74 5.17 27.46
CA LYS A 428 14.28 5.24 27.31
C LYS A 428 13.84 4.93 25.89
N GLU A 429 14.79 5.10 24.96
CA GLU A 429 14.79 4.74 23.57
C GLU A 429 14.64 3.22 23.35
N SER A 430 15.43 2.42 24.05
CA SER A 430 15.43 0.95 23.93
C SER A 430 14.08 0.32 24.30
N VAL A 431 13.35 0.94 25.24
CA VAL A 431 12.05 0.49 25.73
C VAL A 431 11.02 0.41 24.60
N LEU A 432 10.98 1.41 23.71
CA LEU A 432 9.97 1.44 22.64
C LEU A 432 10.38 0.63 21.41
N VAL A 433 11.69 0.46 21.20
CA VAL A 433 12.26 -0.14 19.99
C VAL A 433 12.35 -1.66 20.06
N CYS A 434 12.64 -2.26 21.23
CA CYS A 434 12.76 -3.72 21.38
C CYS A 434 11.46 -4.48 21.04
N ASN A 435 11.54 -5.76 20.67
CA ASN A 435 10.35 -6.60 20.44
C ASN A 435 9.60 -6.88 21.77
N ASP A 436 8.41 -7.48 21.71
CA ASP A 436 7.58 -7.68 22.90
C ASP A 436 8.19 -8.67 23.88
N GLU A 437 8.81 -9.75 23.39
CA GLU A 437 9.47 -10.76 24.24
C GLU A 437 10.62 -10.17 25.05
N GLU A 438 11.49 -9.40 24.38
CA GLU A 438 12.61 -8.72 25.00
C GLU A 438 12.14 -7.66 26.01
N PHE A 439 11.07 -6.92 25.67
CA PHE A 439 10.46 -5.96 26.58
C PHE A 439 9.91 -6.65 27.84
N LEU A 440 9.13 -7.72 27.67
CA LEU A 440 8.55 -8.48 28.77
C LEU A 440 9.63 -9.11 29.64
N LYS A 441 10.66 -9.72 29.03
CA LYS A 441 11.79 -10.31 29.75
C LYS A 441 12.49 -9.28 30.61
N ARG A 442 12.79 -8.09 30.09
CA ARG A 442 13.61 -7.09 30.79
C ARG A 442 12.85 -6.27 31.81
N PHE A 443 11.59 -5.92 31.53
CA PHE A 443 10.86 -4.92 32.33
C PHE A 443 9.69 -5.50 33.11
N VAL A 444 9.20 -6.67 32.74
CA VAL A 444 8.00 -7.25 33.36
C VAL A 444 8.30 -8.51 34.16
N ARG A 445 9.03 -9.47 33.59
CA ARG A 445 9.30 -10.79 34.20
C ARG A 445 10.60 -10.86 35.01
N ASN A 446 11.41 -9.80 35.01
CA ASN A 446 12.70 -9.75 35.70
C ASN A 446 12.59 -9.39 37.20
N HIS A 447 11.42 -9.61 37.80
CA HIS A 447 11.17 -9.30 39.20
C HIS A 447 10.74 -10.58 39.92
N ASP A 448 11.27 -10.82 41.12
CA ASP A 448 10.97 -12.03 41.89
C ASP A 448 9.54 -12.02 42.48
N ASP A 449 8.98 -10.81 42.67
CA ASP A 449 7.61 -10.61 43.16
C ASP A 449 6.58 -10.97 42.07
N LYS A 450 5.90 -12.10 42.25
CA LYS A 450 4.87 -12.61 41.33
C LYS A 450 3.64 -11.70 41.23
N GLU A 451 3.27 -10.98 42.29
CA GLU A 451 2.15 -10.04 42.27
C GLU A 451 2.50 -8.81 41.44
N LEU A 452 3.72 -8.30 41.61
CA LEU A 452 4.25 -7.23 40.77
C LEU A 452 4.32 -7.64 39.30
N VAL A 453 4.81 -8.84 38.99
CA VAL A 453 4.85 -9.35 37.60
C VAL A 453 3.44 -9.40 37.03
N ALA A 454 2.44 -9.88 37.78
CA ALA A 454 1.05 -9.92 37.35
C ALA A 454 0.47 -8.50 37.12
N GLU A 455 0.76 -7.55 38.01
CA GLU A 455 0.36 -6.14 37.87
C GLU A 455 0.95 -5.52 36.59
N LEU A 456 2.26 -5.69 36.37
CA LEU A 456 2.97 -5.15 35.20
C LEU A 456 2.49 -5.80 33.89
N MET A 457 2.21 -7.12 33.91
CA MET A 457 1.58 -7.82 32.79
C MET A 457 0.19 -7.24 32.51
N ALA A 458 -0.63 -7.02 33.53
CA ALA A 458 -1.96 -6.43 33.38
C ALA A 458 -1.89 -5.01 32.81
N ILE A 459 -0.92 -4.19 33.22
CA ILE A 459 -0.68 -2.86 32.66
C ILE A 459 -0.26 -2.94 31.18
N PHE A 460 0.59 -3.91 30.83
CA PHE A 460 1.04 -4.13 29.46
C PHE A 460 -0.11 -4.58 28.53
N THR A 461 -1.06 -5.35 29.06
CA THR A 461 -2.18 -5.91 28.27
C THR A 461 -3.48 -5.12 28.38
N LYS A 462 -3.55 -4.06 29.20
CA LYS A 462 -4.81 -3.38 29.58
C LYS A 462 -5.63 -2.79 28.42
N ASP A 463 -5.05 -2.64 27.23
CA ASP A 463 -5.72 -2.16 26.02
C ASP A 463 -6.13 -3.29 25.04
N HIS A 464 -6.20 -4.54 25.50
CA HIS A 464 -6.71 -5.68 24.71
C HIS A 464 -8.16 -6.08 25.03
N ALA A 465 -8.79 -5.42 25.99
CA ALA A 465 -10.17 -5.67 26.38
C ALA A 465 -10.91 -4.34 26.61
N SER A 466 -11.30 -3.68 25.52
CA SER A 466 -12.40 -2.70 25.42
C SER A 466 -12.60 -2.31 23.96
#